data_AF-A0A2N2AX80-F1
#
_entry.id   AF-A0A2N2AX80-F1
#
_cell.length_a   1.000
_cell.length_b   1.000
_cell.length_c   1.000
_cell.angle_alpha   90.00
_cell.angle_beta   90.00
_cell.angle_gamma   90.00
#
_symmetry.space_group_name_H-M   'P 1'
#
loop_
_entity.id
_entity.type
_entity.pdbx_description
1 polymer ?
#
loop_
_entity_poly.entity_id
_entity_poly.type
_entity_poly.pdbx_seq_one_letter_code
_entity_poly.pdbx_strand_id
1 'polypeptide(L)'
;MKLYNTLSRQIELFTPLEEGKVRMYTCGPTVYHFAHIGNLKTYILEDILQKTLEYVGYDVNRVMNVTDVGHLESDADDGEDKMLKGAQRENKTVWEIAEFYTQAFFEDCDKLNIKAPNIIAKATDSIKDYIDMILVLEEKGFTYFTNGNVYFDISKFPNYTRLSKMNLEDLQVGARDDVAQDDNKKNPQDFVLWFTKSKFENQAMKWDSPWGIGYPGWHMECSAIALKYLGTSLDIHCGGVDHIPVHHTNEIAQTESFTGEPWVNYWWHGEFLLDQTGKMSKSKGEFLTLSLLGEKGYEPIIYRFFVLNSHYRKQLVFSFESLTMAKAAYDKLKAKVIALKNSNNSIEQITGKIETFKLRFKEQLEDDLNISNAITVLHEVIKSSILNNNEKLHLIQDFDQVLCLDLLKDVEVDFTDEQIKYIEDKISLRKEAKKNKDFAEADRIRTELEAEGIMLEDTREGVKYKRV
;
A
#
# COMPACT_ATOMS: atom_id res chain seq x y z
N MET A 1 -11.11 -19.62 3.88
CA MET A 1 -11.16 -18.18 3.53
C MET A 1 -12.11 -17.89 2.37
N LYS A 2 -12.81 -16.75 2.43
CA LYS A 2 -13.64 -16.18 1.35
C LYS A 2 -13.13 -14.79 0.97
N LEU A 3 -13.20 -14.45 -0.32
CA LEU A 3 -12.78 -13.16 -0.86
C LEU A 3 -13.83 -12.62 -1.82
N TYR A 4 -14.04 -11.31 -1.82
CA TYR A 4 -14.81 -10.65 -2.86
C TYR A 4 -14.02 -10.63 -4.17
N ASN A 5 -14.59 -11.24 -5.21
CA ASN A 5 -14.02 -11.25 -6.54
C ASN A 5 -14.67 -10.17 -7.40
N THR A 6 -13.87 -9.24 -7.90
CA THR A 6 -14.33 -8.11 -8.72
C THR A 6 -14.97 -8.61 -10.03
N LEU A 7 -14.46 -9.70 -10.60
CA LEU A 7 -14.98 -10.25 -11.85
C LEU A 7 -16.43 -10.73 -11.70
N SER A 8 -16.73 -11.52 -10.66
CA SER A 8 -18.08 -12.02 -10.41
C SER A 8 -18.99 -11.02 -9.69
N ARG A 9 -18.39 -10.10 -8.91
CA ARG A 9 -19.06 -9.21 -7.94
C ARG A 9 -19.66 -9.94 -6.75
N GLN A 10 -19.06 -11.06 -6.36
CA GLN A 10 -19.53 -11.89 -5.25
C GLN A 10 -18.40 -12.24 -4.28
N ILE A 11 -18.76 -12.56 -3.05
CA ILE A 11 -17.85 -13.19 -2.09
C ILE A 11 -17.81 -14.69 -2.42
N GLU A 12 -16.64 -15.17 -2.79
CA GLU A 12 -16.39 -16.54 -3.23
C GLU A 12 -15.50 -17.27 -2.22
N LEU A 13 -15.62 -18.59 -2.16
CA LEU A 13 -14.63 -19.41 -1.48
C LEU A 13 -13.30 -19.31 -2.25
N PHE A 14 -12.24 -18.89 -1.58
CA PHE A 14 -10.91 -18.84 -2.19
C PHE A 14 -10.35 -20.25 -2.35
N THR A 15 -10.03 -20.62 -3.59
CA THR A 15 -9.42 -21.92 -3.94
C THR A 15 -8.20 -21.64 -4.82
N PRO A 16 -6.97 -21.95 -4.36
CA PRO A 16 -5.78 -21.72 -5.16
C PRO A 16 -5.69 -22.68 -6.36
N LEU A 17 -4.94 -22.29 -7.38
CA LEU A 17 -4.56 -23.09 -8.54
C LEU A 17 -3.71 -24.30 -8.14
N GLU A 18 -2.91 -24.17 -7.09
CA GLU A 18 -2.09 -25.22 -6.51
C GLU A 18 -2.33 -25.27 -4.99
N GLU A 19 -2.65 -26.47 -4.46
CA GLU A 19 -2.97 -26.64 -3.05
C GLU A 19 -1.88 -26.05 -2.15
N GLY A 20 -2.28 -25.17 -1.24
CA GLY A 20 -1.38 -24.53 -0.27
C GLY A 20 -0.49 -23.41 -0.83
N LYS A 21 -0.52 -23.09 -2.14
CA LYS A 21 0.30 -22.03 -2.74
C LYS A 21 -0.54 -20.95 -3.40
N VAL A 22 -0.07 -19.70 -3.33
CA VAL A 22 -0.76 -18.55 -3.93
C VAL A 22 0.20 -17.73 -4.78
N ARG A 23 -0.14 -17.55 -6.05
CA ARG A 23 0.52 -16.66 -7.02
C ARG A 23 -0.21 -15.33 -7.01
N MET A 24 0.43 -14.31 -6.46
CA MET A 24 -0.17 -13.00 -6.25
C MET A 24 0.58 -11.94 -7.06
N TYR A 25 -0.13 -11.14 -7.84
CA TYR A 25 0.43 -9.98 -8.52
C TYR A 25 -0.18 -8.70 -7.98
N THR A 26 0.64 -7.69 -7.73
CA THR A 26 0.23 -6.34 -7.29
C THR A 26 0.82 -5.30 -8.24
N CYS A 27 -0.02 -4.46 -8.85
CA CYS A 27 0.48 -3.31 -9.60
C CYS A 27 1.28 -2.37 -8.68
N GLY A 28 2.53 -2.09 -9.02
CA GLY A 28 3.38 -1.21 -8.23
C GLY A 28 3.36 0.26 -8.67
N PRO A 29 4.26 1.09 -8.11
CA PRO A 29 4.22 2.54 -8.28
C PRO A 29 4.86 2.99 -9.60
N THR A 30 4.39 4.14 -10.11
CA THR A 30 5.14 4.95 -11.07
C THR A 30 6.10 5.88 -10.33
N VAL A 31 7.40 5.75 -10.56
CA VAL A 31 8.46 6.35 -9.71
C VAL A 31 8.96 7.70 -10.23
N TYR A 32 8.03 8.63 -10.47
CA TYR A 32 8.33 10.01 -10.94
C TYR A 32 8.17 11.10 -9.86
N HIS A 33 7.61 10.71 -8.72
CA HIS A 33 7.37 11.52 -7.53
C HIS A 33 7.22 10.59 -6.32
N PHE A 34 7.30 11.14 -5.10
CA PHE A 34 6.88 10.44 -3.89
C PHE A 34 5.44 9.91 -4.02
N ALA A 35 5.21 8.70 -3.50
CA ALA A 35 3.87 8.18 -3.30
C ALA A 35 3.09 9.04 -2.29
N HIS A 36 1.82 9.30 -2.57
CA HIS A 36 0.94 9.93 -1.58
C HIS A 36 0.30 8.86 -0.69
N ILE A 37 -0.24 9.29 0.45
CA ILE A 37 -0.89 8.40 1.42
C ILE A 37 -2.01 7.56 0.79
N GLY A 38 -2.73 8.08 -0.20
CA GLY A 38 -3.70 7.29 -0.97
C GLY A 38 -3.11 6.07 -1.70
N ASN A 39 -1.88 6.18 -2.25
CA ASN A 39 -1.19 5.03 -2.84
C ASN A 39 -0.76 4.06 -1.73
N LEU A 40 -0.16 4.60 -0.66
CA LEU A 40 0.30 3.81 0.49
C LEU A 40 -0.83 3.04 1.17
N LYS A 41 -2.06 3.56 1.17
CA LYS A 41 -3.26 2.81 1.59
C LYS A 41 -3.38 1.49 0.84
N THR A 42 -3.32 1.50 -0.50
CA THR A 42 -3.44 0.29 -1.32
C THR A 42 -2.35 -0.73 -0.95
N TYR A 43 -1.10 -0.29 -0.82
CA TYR A 43 0.01 -1.20 -0.47
C TYR A 43 -0.09 -1.75 0.97
N ILE A 44 -0.64 -0.98 1.93
CA ILE A 44 -0.99 -1.53 3.26
C ILE A 44 -2.06 -2.62 3.13
N LEU A 45 -3.08 -2.39 2.30
CA LEU A 45 -4.17 -3.35 2.11
C LEU A 45 -3.68 -4.66 1.44
N GLU A 46 -2.79 -4.57 0.46
CA GLU A 46 -2.15 -5.72 -0.18
C GLU A 46 -1.20 -6.48 0.76
N ASP A 47 -0.46 -5.76 1.61
CA ASP A 47 0.35 -6.34 2.69
C ASP A 47 -0.49 -7.16 3.66
N ILE A 48 -1.61 -6.60 4.12
CA ILE A 48 -2.55 -7.31 5.00
C ILE A 48 -3.13 -8.53 4.30
N LEU A 49 -3.47 -8.44 3.01
CA LEU A 49 -3.96 -9.59 2.24
C LEU A 49 -2.91 -10.71 2.24
N GLN A 50 -1.66 -10.40 1.88
CA GLN A 50 -0.58 -11.38 1.88
C GLN A 50 -0.37 -11.99 3.28
N LYS A 51 -0.22 -11.16 4.32
CA LYS A 51 0.00 -11.64 5.69
C LYS A 51 -1.17 -12.48 6.21
N THR A 52 -2.39 -12.15 5.78
CA THR A 52 -3.56 -12.96 6.10
C THR A 52 -3.49 -14.33 5.44
N LEU A 53 -3.18 -14.39 4.13
CA LEU A 53 -3.04 -15.65 3.40
C LEU A 53 -1.97 -16.55 4.07
N GLU A 54 -0.84 -15.96 4.45
CA GLU A 54 0.23 -16.65 5.17
C GLU A 54 -0.24 -17.13 6.56
N TYR A 55 -0.95 -16.28 7.32
CA TYR A 55 -1.49 -16.62 8.64
C TYR A 55 -2.52 -17.75 8.59
N VAL A 56 -3.33 -17.84 7.53
CA VAL A 56 -4.31 -18.93 7.37
C VAL A 56 -3.66 -20.23 6.87
N GLY A 57 -2.42 -20.19 6.37
CA GLY A 57 -1.59 -21.35 6.06
C GLY A 57 -1.10 -21.47 4.61
N TYR A 58 -1.22 -20.43 3.78
CA TYR A 58 -0.75 -20.45 2.39
C TYR A 58 0.71 -20.00 2.26
N ASP A 59 1.42 -20.57 1.30
CA ASP A 59 2.72 -20.07 0.81
C ASP A 59 2.47 -19.07 -0.34
N VAL A 60 2.77 -17.79 -0.10
CA VAL A 60 2.49 -16.71 -1.05
C VAL A 60 3.75 -16.31 -1.80
N ASN A 61 3.70 -16.42 -3.13
CA ASN A 61 4.67 -15.82 -4.05
C ASN A 61 4.08 -14.53 -4.64
N ARG A 62 4.48 -13.38 -4.09
CA ARG A 62 4.03 -12.05 -4.53
C ARG A 62 5.03 -11.40 -5.48
N VAL A 63 4.56 -10.98 -6.64
CA VAL A 63 5.31 -10.20 -7.64
C VAL A 63 4.72 -8.79 -7.74
N MET A 64 5.59 -7.78 -7.79
CA MET A 64 5.22 -6.39 -7.98
C MET A 64 6.13 -5.77 -9.03
N ASN A 65 5.58 -5.02 -9.97
CA ASN A 65 6.38 -4.21 -10.89
C ASN A 65 6.81 -2.88 -10.24
N VAL A 66 7.83 -2.25 -10.80
CA VAL A 66 8.12 -0.83 -10.61
C VAL A 66 8.08 -0.18 -11.98
N THR A 67 7.17 0.76 -12.16
CA THR A 67 7.00 1.49 -13.42
C THR A 67 8.03 2.62 -13.46
N ASP A 68 9.23 2.29 -13.94
CA ASP A 68 10.39 3.17 -14.08
C ASP A 68 10.63 3.68 -15.52
N VAL A 69 9.71 3.35 -16.43
CA VAL A 69 9.61 3.92 -17.77
C VAL A 69 8.78 5.21 -17.74
N GLY A 70 9.05 6.13 -18.67
CA GLY A 70 8.19 7.30 -18.86
C GLY A 70 6.82 6.91 -19.43
N HIS A 71 5.74 7.22 -18.71
CA HIS A 71 4.36 7.08 -19.18
C HIS A 71 3.68 8.44 -19.32
N LEU A 72 2.68 8.46 -20.20
CA LEU A 72 1.82 9.63 -20.40
C LEU A 72 0.96 9.88 -19.15
N GLU A 73 0.47 11.10 -19.00
CA GLU A 73 -0.25 11.50 -17.80
C GLU A 73 -1.61 10.81 -17.65
N SER A 74 -2.26 10.50 -18.77
CA SER A 74 -3.62 9.97 -18.86
C SER A 74 -3.64 8.50 -19.30
N ASP A 75 -4.59 7.74 -18.74
CA ASP A 75 -4.93 6.37 -19.12
C ASP A 75 -5.48 6.28 -20.57
N ALA A 76 -5.82 7.42 -21.17
CA ALA A 76 -6.23 7.53 -22.57
C ALA A 76 -5.05 7.67 -23.55
N ASP A 77 -3.81 7.41 -23.10
CA ASP A 77 -2.58 7.59 -23.88
C ASP A 77 -2.34 9.06 -24.31
N ASP A 78 -2.54 10.00 -23.37
CA ASP A 78 -2.39 11.44 -23.61
C ASP A 78 -1.69 12.18 -22.45
N GLY A 79 -1.14 13.36 -22.75
CA GLY A 79 -0.38 14.20 -21.82
C GLY A 79 1.12 13.90 -21.75
N GLU A 80 1.91 14.83 -21.23
CA GLU A 80 3.38 14.76 -21.19
C GLU A 80 3.92 13.57 -20.35
N ASP A 81 5.16 13.16 -20.63
CA ASP A 81 5.86 12.10 -19.89
C ASP A 81 6.05 12.48 -18.40
N LYS A 82 5.44 11.71 -17.50
CA LYS A 82 5.51 11.90 -16.04
C LYS A 82 6.95 11.87 -15.51
N MET A 83 7.80 10.99 -16.03
CA MET A 83 9.20 10.87 -15.62
C MET A 83 10.02 12.06 -16.08
N LEU A 84 9.77 12.56 -17.29
CA LEU A 84 10.42 13.77 -17.79
C LEU A 84 10.04 15.00 -16.96
N LYS A 85 8.75 15.15 -16.62
CA LYS A 85 8.28 16.21 -15.71
C LYS A 85 8.97 16.13 -14.35
N GLY A 86 9.12 14.93 -13.80
CA GLY A 86 9.88 14.69 -12.57
C GLY A 86 11.35 15.10 -12.70
N ALA A 87 12.02 14.64 -13.76
CA ALA A 87 13.41 14.94 -14.09
C ALA A 87 13.71 16.43 -14.16
N GLN A 88 12.85 17.18 -14.86
CA GLN A 88 12.97 18.64 -14.97
C GLN A 88 12.76 19.34 -13.63
N ARG A 89 11.81 18.89 -12.80
CA ARG A 89 11.55 19.45 -11.47
C ARG A 89 12.75 19.31 -10.54
N GLU A 90 13.39 18.15 -10.53
CA GLU A 90 14.48 17.83 -9.59
C GLU A 90 15.89 18.09 -10.17
N ASN A 91 15.98 18.57 -11.41
CA ASN A 91 17.23 18.73 -12.15
C ASN A 91 18.10 17.44 -12.17
N LYS A 92 17.46 16.32 -12.51
CA LYS A 92 18.03 14.97 -12.57
C LYS A 92 17.74 14.32 -13.93
N THR A 93 18.44 13.25 -14.28
CA THR A 93 18.05 12.38 -15.40
C THR A 93 16.83 11.52 -15.04
N VAL A 94 16.10 11.01 -16.04
CA VAL A 94 14.95 10.11 -15.80
C VAL A 94 15.33 8.82 -15.07
N TRP A 95 16.57 8.34 -15.24
CA TRP A 95 17.10 7.17 -14.53
C TRP A 95 17.38 7.47 -13.06
N GLU A 96 17.96 8.63 -12.76
CA GLU A 96 18.21 9.05 -11.38
C GLU A 96 16.92 9.34 -10.62
N ILE A 97 15.89 9.89 -11.29
CA ILE A 97 14.54 10.08 -10.75
C ILE A 97 13.92 8.74 -10.39
N ALA A 98 13.95 7.79 -11.33
CA ALA A 98 13.38 6.46 -11.14
C ALA A 98 13.99 5.78 -9.92
N GLU A 99 15.33 5.73 -9.86
CA GLU A 99 16.03 5.09 -8.74
C GLU A 99 15.73 5.80 -7.41
N PHE A 100 15.78 7.13 -7.39
CA PHE A 100 15.51 7.91 -6.19
C PHE A 100 14.10 7.67 -5.63
N TYR A 101 13.07 7.76 -6.47
CA TYR A 101 11.69 7.55 -6.00
C TYR A 101 11.33 6.08 -5.79
N THR A 102 12.02 5.15 -6.45
CA THR A 102 11.94 3.72 -6.11
C THR A 102 12.42 3.49 -4.69
N GLN A 103 13.60 4.02 -4.35
CA GLN A 103 14.14 3.92 -3.00
C GLN A 103 13.21 4.59 -1.98
N ALA A 104 12.78 5.83 -2.24
CA ALA A 104 11.89 6.56 -1.34
C ALA A 104 10.56 5.83 -1.12
N PHE A 105 10.00 5.19 -2.15
CA PHE A 105 8.80 4.36 -2.03
C PHE A 105 9.01 3.20 -1.07
N PHE A 106 10.07 2.42 -1.24
CA PHE A 106 10.34 1.27 -0.37
C PHE A 106 10.71 1.70 1.07
N GLU A 107 11.39 2.83 1.25
CA GLU A 107 11.62 3.40 2.59
C GLU A 107 10.30 3.77 3.29
N ASP A 108 9.32 4.32 2.56
CA ASP A 108 8.00 4.60 3.10
C ASP A 108 7.20 3.30 3.37
N CYS A 109 7.36 2.27 2.55
CA CYS A 109 6.81 0.94 2.80
C CYS A 109 7.37 0.32 4.09
N ASP A 110 8.69 0.39 4.28
CA ASP A 110 9.37 -0.13 5.46
C ASP A 110 8.89 0.58 6.74
N LYS A 111 8.78 1.91 6.71
CA LYS A 111 8.21 2.71 7.82
C LYS A 111 6.78 2.31 8.16
N LEU A 112 6.01 1.84 7.19
CA LEU A 112 4.62 1.39 7.33
C LEU A 112 4.49 -0.12 7.63
N ASN A 113 5.61 -0.80 7.90
CA ASN A 113 5.66 -2.24 8.13
C ASN A 113 5.03 -3.06 6.98
N ILE A 114 5.14 -2.57 5.75
CA ILE A 114 4.67 -3.26 4.54
C ILE A 114 5.72 -4.31 4.17
N LYS A 115 5.33 -5.58 4.12
CA LYS A 115 6.21 -6.67 3.71
C LYS A 115 6.64 -6.44 2.26
N ALA A 116 7.93 -6.61 1.94
CA ALA A 116 8.42 -6.53 0.57
C ALA A 116 7.90 -7.70 -0.29
N PRO A 117 7.62 -7.49 -1.60
CA PRO A 117 7.28 -8.58 -2.52
C PRO A 117 8.43 -9.59 -2.62
N ASN A 118 8.11 -10.85 -2.98
CA ASN A 118 9.13 -11.86 -3.27
C ASN A 118 9.97 -11.47 -4.49
N ILE A 119 9.34 -10.81 -5.47
CA ILE A 119 9.98 -10.32 -6.69
C ILE A 119 9.53 -8.88 -6.94
N ILE A 120 10.50 -7.99 -7.08
CA ILE A 120 10.31 -6.61 -7.55
C ILE A 120 10.91 -6.54 -8.95
N ALA A 121 10.09 -6.21 -9.94
CA ALA A 121 10.50 -6.19 -11.35
C ALA A 121 10.40 -4.79 -11.94
N LYS A 122 11.55 -4.19 -12.30
CA LYS A 122 11.56 -2.91 -13.01
C LYS A 122 10.99 -3.09 -14.42
N ALA A 123 10.19 -2.13 -14.87
CA ALA A 123 9.60 -2.16 -16.19
C ALA A 123 10.69 -2.13 -17.28
N THR A 124 11.75 -1.36 -17.07
CA THR A 124 12.89 -1.27 -18.00
C THR A 124 13.68 -2.56 -18.18
N ASP A 125 13.59 -3.52 -17.24
CA ASP A 125 14.30 -4.81 -17.30
C ASP A 125 13.58 -5.86 -18.17
N SER A 126 12.33 -5.61 -18.58
CA SER A 126 11.51 -6.60 -19.30
C SER A 126 11.08 -6.14 -20.70
N ILE A 127 11.79 -5.15 -21.28
CA ILE A 127 11.51 -4.61 -22.62
C ILE A 127 11.47 -5.70 -23.69
N LYS A 128 12.39 -6.68 -23.63
CA LYS A 128 12.40 -7.79 -24.58
C LYS A 128 11.12 -8.63 -24.46
N ASP A 129 10.67 -8.90 -23.23
CA ASP A 129 9.46 -9.68 -22.98
C ASP A 129 8.22 -8.96 -23.55
N TYR A 130 8.18 -7.62 -23.47
CA TYR A 130 7.10 -6.81 -24.06
C TYR A 130 7.07 -6.93 -25.58
N ILE A 131 8.24 -6.79 -26.22
CA ILE A 131 8.36 -6.90 -27.69
C ILE A 131 7.93 -8.30 -28.14
N ASP A 132 8.42 -9.35 -27.46
CA ASP A 132 8.06 -10.73 -27.78
C ASP A 132 6.55 -10.96 -27.65
N MET A 133 5.92 -10.43 -26.59
CA MET A 133 4.47 -10.54 -26.39
C MET A 133 3.68 -9.84 -27.49
N ILE A 134 4.09 -8.63 -27.88
CA ILE A 134 3.40 -7.87 -28.95
C ILE A 134 3.54 -8.58 -30.30
N LEU A 135 4.70 -9.17 -30.61
CA LEU A 135 4.88 -9.96 -31.84
C LEU A 135 3.90 -11.14 -31.92
N VAL A 136 3.68 -11.85 -30.81
CA VAL A 136 2.70 -12.94 -30.76
C VAL A 136 1.27 -12.42 -30.91
N LEU A 137 0.93 -11.29 -30.29
CA LEU A 137 -0.38 -10.66 -30.46
C LEU A 137 -0.62 -10.21 -31.91
N GLU A 138 0.43 -9.74 -32.59
CA GLU A 138 0.40 -9.37 -34.02
C GLU A 138 0.18 -10.60 -34.91
N GLU A 139 0.94 -11.69 -34.69
CA GLU A 139 0.75 -12.96 -35.40
C GLU A 139 -0.69 -13.49 -35.27
N LYS A 140 -1.28 -13.34 -34.07
CA LYS A 140 -2.66 -13.73 -33.77
C LYS A 140 -3.71 -12.75 -34.29
N GLY A 141 -3.31 -11.60 -34.83
CA GLY A 141 -4.23 -10.62 -35.42
C GLY A 141 -4.97 -9.74 -34.42
N PHE A 142 -4.46 -9.57 -33.20
CA PHE A 142 -5.01 -8.68 -32.17
C PHE A 142 -4.47 -7.25 -32.25
N THR A 143 -3.48 -6.98 -33.10
CA THR A 143 -2.85 -5.66 -33.20
C THR A 143 -3.08 -5.01 -34.55
N TYR A 144 -2.85 -3.70 -34.60
CA TYR A 144 -2.64 -2.98 -35.84
C TYR A 144 -1.66 -1.82 -35.63
N PHE A 145 -0.95 -1.46 -36.70
CA PHE A 145 -0.01 -0.35 -36.70
C PHE A 145 -0.64 0.87 -37.39
N THR A 146 -0.60 2.03 -36.74
CA THR A 146 -1.07 3.29 -37.32
C THR A 146 -0.34 4.46 -36.68
N ASN A 147 -0.07 5.51 -37.47
CA ASN A 147 0.60 6.73 -37.04
C ASN A 147 1.90 6.53 -36.22
N GLY A 148 2.63 5.43 -36.45
CA GLY A 148 3.85 5.11 -35.71
C GLY A 148 3.64 4.28 -34.45
N ASN A 149 2.43 3.93 -34.04
CA ASN A 149 2.22 3.17 -32.81
C ASN A 149 1.53 1.84 -33.10
N VAL A 150 1.82 0.85 -32.26
CA VAL A 150 1.15 -0.46 -32.28
C VAL A 150 0.00 -0.41 -31.28
N TYR A 151 -1.22 -0.64 -31.74
CA TYR A 151 -2.43 -0.65 -30.91
C TYR A 151 -2.96 -2.06 -30.73
N PHE A 152 -3.63 -2.30 -29.62
CA PHE A 152 -4.48 -3.47 -29.42
C PHE A 152 -5.88 -3.18 -29.98
N ASP A 153 -6.39 -4.06 -30.84
CA ASP A 153 -7.74 -3.99 -31.41
C ASP A 153 -8.73 -4.68 -30.48
N ILE A 154 -9.43 -3.91 -29.64
CA ILE A 154 -10.34 -4.49 -28.64
C ILE A 154 -11.50 -5.23 -29.29
N SER A 155 -11.85 -4.91 -30.55
CA SER A 155 -12.95 -5.59 -31.26
C SER A 155 -12.65 -7.07 -31.53
N LYS A 156 -11.38 -7.47 -31.43
CA LYS A 156 -10.93 -8.86 -31.58
C LYS A 156 -11.04 -9.66 -30.29
N PHE A 157 -11.16 -9.00 -29.13
CA PHE A 157 -11.24 -9.66 -27.83
C PHE A 157 -12.69 -9.72 -27.32
N PRO A 158 -13.32 -10.91 -27.26
CA PRO A 158 -14.69 -11.03 -26.81
C PRO A 158 -14.82 -10.70 -25.32
N ASN A 159 -15.91 -10.02 -24.95
CA ASN A 159 -16.22 -9.64 -23.56
C ASN A 159 -15.15 -8.76 -22.89
N TYR A 160 -14.55 -7.85 -23.63
CA TYR A 160 -13.55 -6.90 -23.13
C TYR A 160 -13.93 -6.26 -21.78
N THR A 161 -15.15 -5.74 -21.65
CA THR A 161 -15.60 -5.06 -20.43
C THR A 161 -16.04 -6.00 -19.30
N ARG A 162 -15.75 -7.31 -19.34
CA ARG A 162 -16.27 -8.26 -18.34
C ARG A 162 -15.84 -7.96 -16.90
N LEU A 163 -14.65 -7.38 -16.70
CA LEU A 163 -14.17 -6.99 -15.38
C LEU A 163 -14.87 -5.71 -14.91
N SER A 164 -14.87 -4.67 -15.73
CA SER A 164 -15.47 -3.38 -15.40
C SER A 164 -17.00 -3.42 -15.33
N LYS A 165 -17.63 -4.30 -16.10
CA LYS A 165 -19.08 -4.36 -16.37
C LYS A 165 -19.67 -3.03 -16.86
N MET A 166 -18.81 -2.14 -17.38
CA MET A 166 -19.20 -0.86 -17.96
C MET A 166 -19.52 -1.04 -19.45
N ASN A 167 -20.39 -0.19 -19.99
CA ASN A 167 -20.54 -0.09 -21.44
C ASN A 167 -19.33 0.63 -22.03
N LEU A 168 -18.96 0.32 -23.27
CA LEU A 168 -17.83 0.97 -23.95
C LEU A 168 -18.02 2.49 -24.06
N GLU A 169 -19.26 2.95 -24.22
CA GLU A 169 -19.63 4.37 -24.25
C GLU A 169 -19.35 5.06 -22.90
N ASP A 170 -19.63 4.39 -21.77
CA ASP A 170 -19.38 4.93 -20.42
C ASP A 170 -17.88 5.06 -20.12
N LEU A 171 -17.04 4.17 -20.68
CA LEU A 171 -15.58 4.27 -20.58
C LEU A 171 -15.03 5.52 -21.29
N GLN A 172 -15.75 6.01 -22.31
CA GLN A 172 -15.37 7.18 -23.08
C GLN A 172 -15.56 8.49 -22.29
N VAL A 173 -16.59 8.56 -21.44
CA VAL A 173 -16.90 9.71 -20.58
C VAL A 173 -15.93 9.82 -19.39
N GLY A 174 -15.24 8.72 -19.04
CA GLY A 174 -14.21 8.70 -17.99
C GLY A 174 -12.88 9.34 -18.42
N ALA A 175 -12.58 9.37 -19.72
CA ALA A 175 -11.53 10.22 -20.27
C ALA A 175 -12.02 11.67 -20.19
N ARG A 176 -11.20 12.57 -19.66
CA ARG A 176 -11.60 13.97 -19.47
C ARG A 176 -12.15 14.57 -20.79
N ASP A 177 -13.13 15.47 -20.68
CA ASP A 177 -13.74 16.18 -21.82
C ASP A 177 -12.74 16.98 -22.68
N ASP A 178 -11.50 17.20 -22.20
CA ASP A 178 -10.41 17.88 -22.91
C ASP A 178 -9.50 16.95 -23.74
N VAL A 179 -9.70 15.62 -23.67
CA VAL A 179 -8.94 14.65 -24.48
C VAL A 179 -9.52 14.62 -25.89
N ALA A 180 -8.76 15.13 -26.87
CA ALA A 180 -9.14 15.02 -28.28
C ALA A 180 -9.23 13.55 -28.69
N GLN A 181 -10.34 13.16 -29.34
CA GLN A 181 -10.51 11.82 -29.89
C GLN A 181 -9.37 11.52 -30.86
N ASP A 182 -8.65 10.42 -30.63
CA ASP A 182 -7.56 10.02 -31.50
C ASP A 182 -8.13 9.34 -32.75
N ASP A 183 -8.26 10.11 -33.83
CA ASP A 183 -8.79 9.65 -35.12
C ASP A 183 -7.98 8.48 -35.74
N ASN A 184 -6.79 8.18 -35.21
CA ASN A 184 -6.00 7.05 -35.67
C ASN A 184 -6.51 5.71 -35.10
N LYS A 185 -7.29 5.72 -34.02
CA LYS A 185 -7.80 4.48 -33.41
C LYS A 185 -9.00 3.95 -34.19
N LYS A 186 -9.06 2.62 -34.40
CA LYS A 186 -10.24 2.00 -35.03
C LYS A 186 -11.43 2.02 -34.09
N ASN A 187 -11.19 1.79 -32.81
CA ASN A 187 -12.13 2.00 -31.72
C ASN A 187 -11.55 3.00 -30.72
N PRO A 188 -12.35 3.92 -30.16
CA PRO A 188 -11.86 4.91 -29.21
C PRO A 188 -11.14 4.34 -27.97
N GLN A 189 -11.52 3.13 -27.56
CA GLN A 189 -10.96 2.41 -26.41
C GLN A 189 -9.80 1.47 -26.78
N ASP A 190 -9.39 1.41 -28.05
CA ASP A 190 -8.12 0.78 -28.44
C ASP A 190 -6.97 1.49 -27.71
N PHE A 191 -6.00 0.73 -27.21
CA PHE A 191 -4.90 1.25 -26.39
C PHE A 191 -3.55 0.87 -27.00
N VAL A 192 -2.55 1.69 -26.74
CA VAL A 192 -1.22 1.48 -27.30
C VAL A 192 -0.48 0.35 -26.57
N LEU A 193 0.12 -0.54 -27.34
CA LEU A 193 1.07 -1.56 -26.88
C LEU A 193 2.50 -1.06 -26.97
N TRP A 194 2.84 -0.35 -28.04
CA TRP A 194 4.16 0.22 -28.28
C TRP A 194 4.09 1.58 -28.98
N PHE A 195 4.74 2.57 -28.41
CA PHE A 195 4.85 3.92 -28.98
C PHE A 195 6.16 4.07 -29.75
N THR A 196 6.15 4.48 -31.01
CA THR A 196 7.37 4.97 -31.71
C THR A 196 7.31 6.47 -32.01
N LYS A 197 6.09 7.02 -32.06
CA LYS A 197 5.85 8.46 -32.10
C LYS A 197 4.97 8.82 -30.91
N SER A 198 5.60 9.42 -29.91
CA SER A 198 4.85 10.12 -28.86
C SER A 198 4.17 11.35 -29.47
N LYS A 199 3.00 11.73 -28.94
CA LYS A 199 2.39 13.04 -29.22
C LYS A 199 3.25 14.21 -28.70
N PHE A 200 4.30 13.92 -27.92
CA PHE A 200 5.20 14.89 -27.29
C PHE A 200 6.66 14.68 -27.73
N GLU A 201 7.39 15.77 -27.98
CA GLU A 201 8.69 15.72 -28.68
C GLU A 201 9.82 15.02 -27.90
N ASN A 202 9.74 14.89 -26.57
CA ASN A 202 10.89 14.56 -25.72
C ASN A 202 10.70 13.35 -24.77
N GLN A 203 10.36 12.16 -25.25
CA GLN A 203 10.50 10.94 -24.42
C GLN A 203 11.98 10.60 -24.22
N ALA A 204 12.41 10.42 -22.97
CA ALA A 204 13.84 10.21 -22.66
C ALA A 204 14.30 8.75 -22.76
N MET A 205 13.46 7.78 -22.41
CA MET A 205 13.79 6.35 -22.48
C MET A 205 13.17 5.70 -23.72
N LYS A 206 14.01 5.12 -24.58
CA LYS A 206 13.59 4.46 -25.83
C LYS A 206 14.47 3.24 -26.13
N TRP A 207 13.89 2.28 -26.84
CA TRP A 207 14.52 1.02 -27.23
C TRP A 207 14.21 0.68 -28.68
N ASP A 208 15.14 -0.05 -29.32
CA ASP A 208 14.91 -0.62 -30.64
C ASP A 208 13.81 -1.69 -30.59
N SER A 209 12.95 -1.71 -31.61
CA SER A 209 11.90 -2.71 -31.76
C SER A 209 11.62 -2.98 -33.25
N PRO A 210 10.90 -4.07 -33.59
CA PRO A 210 10.48 -4.35 -34.96
C PRO A 210 9.65 -3.23 -35.61
N TRP A 211 9.01 -2.38 -34.81
CA TRP A 211 8.17 -1.28 -35.29
C TRP A 211 8.90 0.07 -35.35
N GLY A 212 10.16 0.11 -34.90
CA GLY A 212 10.99 1.31 -34.78
C GLY A 212 11.38 1.64 -33.33
N ILE A 213 12.22 2.66 -33.16
CA ILE A 213 12.68 3.11 -31.83
C ILE A 213 11.48 3.65 -31.04
N GLY A 214 11.25 3.12 -29.84
CA GLY A 214 10.04 3.40 -29.08
C GLY A 214 10.07 2.99 -27.61
N TYR A 215 8.91 2.93 -26.97
CA TYR A 215 8.73 2.55 -25.57
C TYR A 215 7.37 1.85 -25.38
N PRO A 216 7.23 0.99 -24.34
CA PRO A 216 6.00 0.24 -24.11
C PRO A 216 4.83 1.14 -23.68
N GLY A 217 3.61 0.71 -24.01
CA GLY A 217 2.40 1.24 -23.38
C GLY A 217 2.26 0.71 -21.95
N TRP A 218 1.63 1.50 -21.08
CA TRP A 218 1.57 1.23 -19.63
C TRP A 218 1.04 -0.16 -19.27
N HIS A 219 -0.03 -0.60 -19.94
CA HIS A 219 -0.70 -1.87 -19.65
C HIS A 219 0.16 -3.11 -19.97
N MET A 220 1.04 -3.01 -20.98
CA MET A 220 1.86 -4.13 -21.44
C MET A 220 2.83 -4.63 -20.36
N GLU A 221 3.29 -3.72 -19.50
CA GLU A 221 4.28 -4.01 -18.47
C GLU A 221 3.78 -5.06 -17.48
N CYS A 222 2.61 -4.84 -16.90
CA CYS A 222 2.06 -5.71 -15.87
C CYS A 222 1.72 -7.09 -16.43
N SER A 223 1.12 -7.18 -17.62
CA SER A 223 0.84 -8.44 -18.31
C SER A 223 2.08 -9.30 -18.49
N ALA A 224 3.14 -8.74 -19.09
CA ALA A 224 4.35 -9.48 -19.40
C ALA A 224 5.18 -9.84 -18.15
N ILE A 225 5.30 -8.91 -17.19
CA ILE A 225 5.99 -9.18 -15.91
C ILE A 225 5.27 -10.29 -15.14
N ALA A 226 3.95 -10.23 -15.02
CA ALA A 226 3.18 -11.26 -14.35
C ALA A 226 3.35 -12.63 -15.03
N LEU A 227 3.27 -12.69 -16.37
CA LEU A 227 3.50 -13.91 -17.14
C LEU A 227 4.90 -14.50 -16.90
N LYS A 228 5.93 -13.65 -16.91
CA LYS A 228 7.34 -14.05 -16.73
C LYS A 228 7.60 -14.71 -15.38
N TYR A 229 7.01 -14.17 -14.31
CA TYR A 229 7.33 -14.60 -12.94
C TYR A 229 6.28 -15.52 -12.29
N LEU A 230 5.03 -15.49 -12.75
CA LEU A 230 3.91 -16.27 -12.18
C LEU A 230 3.34 -17.30 -13.17
N GLY A 231 3.72 -17.25 -14.45
CA GLY A 231 3.22 -18.13 -15.49
C GLY A 231 1.92 -17.65 -16.13
N THR A 232 1.29 -18.51 -16.93
CA THR A 232 0.12 -18.18 -17.77
C THR A 232 -1.18 -17.95 -17.01
N SER A 233 -1.23 -18.35 -15.73
CA SER A 233 -2.36 -18.11 -14.83
C SER A 233 -1.87 -17.85 -13.41
N LEU A 234 -2.59 -16.98 -12.69
CA LEU A 234 -2.32 -16.62 -11.31
C LEU A 234 -3.59 -16.59 -10.45
N ASP A 235 -3.40 -16.70 -9.14
CA ASP A 235 -4.50 -16.80 -8.19
C ASP A 235 -5.17 -15.45 -7.96
N ILE A 236 -4.38 -14.44 -7.58
CA ILE A 236 -4.88 -13.14 -7.15
C ILE A 236 -4.15 -12.00 -7.88
N HIS A 237 -4.90 -11.13 -8.55
CA HIS A 237 -4.38 -9.85 -9.06
C HIS A 237 -4.97 -8.69 -8.25
N CYS A 238 -4.10 -7.83 -7.75
CA CYS A 238 -4.43 -6.70 -6.88
C CYS A 238 -4.20 -5.33 -7.51
N GLY A 239 -5.00 -4.36 -7.09
CA GLY A 239 -4.75 -2.94 -7.38
C GLY A 239 -5.82 -2.02 -6.77
N GLY A 240 -5.81 -0.74 -7.16
CA GLY A 240 -6.86 0.20 -6.80
C GLY A 240 -8.11 0.03 -7.67
N VAL A 241 -9.27 0.48 -7.18
CA VAL A 241 -10.52 0.46 -7.97
C VAL A 241 -10.47 1.29 -9.25
N ASP A 242 -9.54 2.25 -9.36
CA ASP A 242 -9.20 2.98 -10.59
C ASP A 242 -8.67 2.08 -11.71
N HIS A 243 -8.02 0.96 -11.38
CA HIS A 243 -7.45 0.08 -12.39
C HIS A 243 -8.53 -0.76 -13.11
N ILE A 244 -9.69 -0.97 -12.48
CA ILE A 244 -10.78 -1.82 -13.00
C ILE A 244 -11.22 -1.42 -14.42
N PRO A 245 -11.63 -0.16 -14.71
CA PRO A 245 -12.23 0.20 -15.99
C PRO A 245 -11.26 0.11 -17.17
N VAL A 246 -9.98 0.40 -16.95
CA VAL A 246 -8.98 0.52 -18.03
C VAL A 246 -7.82 -0.44 -17.75
N HIS A 247 -6.93 -0.15 -16.80
CA HIS A 247 -5.66 -0.85 -16.66
C HIS A 247 -5.79 -2.39 -16.59
N HIS A 248 -6.52 -2.91 -15.60
CA HIS A 248 -6.70 -4.37 -15.43
C HIS A 248 -7.58 -4.99 -16.53
N THR A 249 -8.51 -4.22 -17.11
CA THR A 249 -9.31 -4.69 -18.26
C THR A 249 -8.41 -4.88 -19.49
N ASN A 250 -7.46 -3.97 -19.72
CA ASN A 250 -6.50 -4.04 -20.81
C ASN A 250 -5.53 -5.19 -20.60
N GLU A 251 -5.07 -5.43 -19.37
CA GLU A 251 -4.18 -6.55 -19.06
C GLU A 251 -4.84 -7.92 -19.28
N ILE A 252 -6.13 -8.07 -18.92
CA ILE A 252 -6.91 -9.27 -19.28
C ILE A 252 -6.89 -9.47 -20.79
N ALA A 253 -7.22 -8.43 -21.56
CA ALA A 253 -7.30 -8.52 -23.01
C ALA A 253 -5.95 -8.90 -23.63
N GLN A 254 -4.86 -8.27 -23.19
CA GLN A 254 -3.50 -8.59 -23.64
C GLN A 254 -3.12 -10.03 -23.28
N THR A 255 -3.26 -10.40 -22.01
CA THR A 255 -2.75 -11.68 -21.51
C THR A 255 -3.55 -12.85 -22.05
N GLU A 256 -4.88 -12.79 -22.05
CA GLU A 256 -5.70 -13.91 -22.54
C GLU A 256 -5.69 -14.03 -24.07
N SER A 257 -5.45 -12.93 -24.80
CA SER A 257 -5.19 -13.02 -26.24
C SER A 257 -3.82 -13.65 -26.53
N PHE A 258 -2.84 -13.37 -25.68
CA PHE A 258 -1.50 -13.96 -25.76
C PHE A 258 -1.48 -15.44 -25.38
N THR A 259 -2.15 -15.85 -24.30
CA THR A 259 -2.15 -17.25 -23.82
C THR A 259 -3.23 -18.11 -24.49
N GLY A 260 -4.39 -17.53 -24.81
CA GLY A 260 -5.59 -18.27 -25.23
C GLY A 260 -6.37 -18.90 -24.07
N GLU A 261 -6.02 -18.60 -22.82
CA GLU A 261 -6.59 -19.22 -21.61
C GLU A 261 -6.94 -18.15 -20.55
N PRO A 262 -7.88 -18.43 -19.62
CA PRO A 262 -8.17 -17.53 -18.51
C PRO A 262 -6.93 -17.23 -17.66
N TRP A 263 -6.73 -15.96 -17.31
CA TRP A 263 -5.50 -15.52 -16.65
C TRP A 263 -5.58 -15.46 -15.12
N VAL A 264 -6.58 -14.78 -14.56
CA VAL A 264 -6.67 -14.49 -13.11
C VAL A 264 -7.97 -15.05 -12.54
N ASN A 265 -7.87 -15.82 -11.45
CA ASN A 265 -9.04 -16.36 -10.75
C ASN A 265 -9.75 -15.31 -9.88
N TYR A 266 -8.99 -14.55 -9.08
CA TYR A 266 -9.52 -13.57 -8.13
C TYR A 266 -8.97 -12.17 -8.39
N TRP A 267 -9.85 -11.25 -8.80
CA TRP A 267 -9.52 -9.83 -8.95
C TRP A 267 -9.88 -9.07 -7.67
N TRP A 268 -8.87 -8.56 -6.97
CA TRP A 268 -9.02 -7.97 -5.65
C TRP A 268 -8.66 -6.49 -5.67
N HIS A 269 -9.60 -5.60 -5.32
CA HIS A 269 -9.37 -4.16 -5.43
C HIS A 269 -9.67 -3.40 -4.15
N GLY A 270 -8.75 -2.51 -3.76
CA GLY A 270 -8.92 -1.57 -2.66
C GLY A 270 -9.65 -0.30 -3.11
N GLU A 271 -10.61 0.16 -2.30
CA GLU A 271 -11.28 1.45 -2.51
C GLU A 271 -10.35 2.63 -2.23
N PHE A 272 -10.74 3.82 -2.70
CA PHE A 272 -9.92 5.02 -2.56
C PHE A 272 -9.75 5.49 -1.10
N LEU A 273 -8.67 6.27 -0.90
CA LEU A 273 -8.61 7.28 0.14
C LEU A 273 -9.13 8.59 -0.45
N LEU A 274 -10.05 9.26 0.24
CA LEU A 274 -10.59 10.56 -0.16
C LEU A 274 -10.11 11.62 0.84
N ASP A 275 -9.97 12.87 0.40
CA ASP A 275 -9.87 13.99 1.34
C ASP A 275 -11.27 14.52 1.71
N GLN A 276 -11.34 15.57 2.54
CA GLN A 276 -12.62 16.20 2.92
C GLN A 276 -13.39 16.80 1.73
N THR A 277 -12.74 17.01 0.58
CA THR A 277 -13.37 17.54 -0.64
C THR A 277 -13.91 16.43 -1.55
N GLY A 278 -13.65 15.16 -1.21
CA GLY A 278 -14.12 13.98 -1.93
C GLY A 278 -13.17 13.49 -3.02
N LYS A 279 -12.00 14.12 -3.25
CA LYS A 279 -10.95 13.63 -4.15
C LYS A 279 -9.59 14.03 -3.63
N MET A 280 -8.66 13.08 -3.51
CA MET A 280 -7.25 13.37 -3.23
C MET A 280 -6.67 14.23 -4.36
N SER A 281 -6.63 15.55 -4.14
CA SER A 281 -6.20 16.51 -5.13
C SER A 281 -4.68 16.69 -5.06
N LYS A 282 -3.96 16.33 -6.15
CA LYS A 282 -2.53 16.66 -6.33
C LYS A 282 -2.31 18.15 -6.64
N SER A 283 -3.36 18.92 -6.97
CA SER A 283 -3.25 20.28 -7.55
C SER A 283 -3.74 21.42 -6.66
N LYS A 284 -4.47 21.13 -5.58
CA LYS A 284 -4.99 22.09 -4.60
C LYS A 284 -4.73 21.57 -3.18
N GLY A 285 -3.62 21.96 -2.57
CA GLY A 285 -3.24 21.59 -1.20
C GLY A 285 -1.78 21.13 -1.04
N GLU A 286 -1.35 20.91 0.20
CA GLU A 286 -0.08 20.23 0.50
C GLU A 286 -0.16 18.78 -0.04
N PHE A 287 0.87 18.34 -0.76
CA PHE A 287 0.94 16.96 -1.28
C PHE A 287 1.07 15.98 -0.10
N LEU A 288 0.01 15.25 0.21
CA LEU A 288 -0.09 14.38 1.39
C LEU A 288 0.81 13.14 1.24
N THR A 289 2.08 13.28 1.61
CA THR A 289 3.08 12.20 1.72
C THR A 289 3.17 11.67 3.14
N LEU A 290 3.83 10.52 3.31
CA LEU A 290 4.16 10.01 4.63
C LEU A 290 5.11 10.96 5.39
N SER A 291 6.08 11.57 4.70
CA SER A 291 6.97 12.58 5.27
C SER A 291 6.22 13.78 5.84
N LEU A 292 5.21 14.29 5.12
CA LEU A 292 4.39 15.39 5.61
C LEU A 292 3.63 15.01 6.87
N LEU A 293 3.12 13.77 6.98
CA LEU A 293 2.51 13.31 8.23
C LEU A 293 3.53 13.33 9.38
N GLY A 294 4.77 12.91 9.11
CA GLY A 294 5.88 12.98 10.07
C GLY A 294 6.19 14.43 10.52
N GLU A 295 6.26 15.37 9.57
CA GLU A 295 6.46 16.80 9.87
C GLU A 295 5.34 17.39 10.74
N LYS A 296 4.11 16.87 10.62
CA LYS A 296 2.97 17.24 11.47
C LYS A 296 2.92 16.46 12.79
N GLY A 297 3.93 15.64 13.10
CA GLY A 297 4.07 14.92 14.37
C GLY A 297 3.38 13.56 14.44
N TYR A 298 3.03 12.94 13.31
CA TYR A 298 2.42 11.60 13.28
C TYR A 298 3.45 10.55 12.91
N GLU A 299 3.61 9.54 13.77
CA GLU A 299 4.40 8.35 13.44
C GLU A 299 3.72 7.53 12.34
N PRO A 300 4.48 6.92 11.41
CA PRO A 300 3.91 6.10 10.32
C PRO A 300 2.93 5.01 10.78
N ILE A 301 3.18 4.41 11.94
CA ILE A 301 2.32 3.38 12.53
C ILE A 301 0.90 3.87 12.81
N ILE A 302 0.74 5.17 13.07
CA ILE A 302 -0.58 5.80 13.25
C ILE A 302 -1.37 5.79 11.95
N TYR A 303 -0.70 6.07 10.83
CA TYR A 303 -1.34 6.01 9.52
C TYR A 303 -1.72 4.57 9.16
N ARG A 304 -0.84 3.59 9.42
CA ARG A 304 -1.18 2.17 9.28
C ARG A 304 -2.42 1.82 10.09
N PHE A 305 -2.44 2.13 11.39
CA PHE A 305 -3.58 1.88 12.26
C PHE A 305 -4.86 2.54 11.75
N PHE A 306 -4.78 3.80 11.29
CA PHE A 306 -5.90 4.50 10.67
C PHE A 306 -6.49 3.75 9.47
N VAL A 307 -5.63 3.25 8.56
CA VAL A 307 -6.07 2.46 7.41
C VAL A 307 -6.75 1.16 7.82
N LEU A 308 -6.18 0.42 8.79
CA LEU A 308 -6.70 -0.88 9.22
C LEU A 308 -8.07 -0.80 9.93
N ASN A 309 -8.47 0.38 10.39
CA ASN A 309 -9.79 0.58 11.01
C ASN A 309 -10.94 0.60 9.99
N SER A 310 -10.66 0.59 8.68
CA SER A 310 -11.68 0.52 7.63
C SER A 310 -11.54 -0.74 6.78
N HIS A 311 -12.66 -1.27 6.32
CA HIS A 311 -12.68 -2.36 5.35
C HIS A 311 -12.07 -1.91 4.02
N TYR A 312 -11.30 -2.78 3.37
CA TYR A 312 -10.56 -2.44 2.14
C TYR A 312 -11.48 -1.98 0.99
N ARG A 313 -12.69 -2.56 0.91
CA ARG A 313 -13.77 -2.20 -0.04
C ARG A 313 -14.61 -0.99 0.35
N LYS A 314 -14.17 -0.19 1.33
CA LYS A 314 -14.82 1.06 1.70
C LYS A 314 -13.89 2.23 1.42
N GLN A 315 -14.47 3.29 0.85
CA GLN A 315 -13.80 4.58 0.78
C GLN A 315 -13.49 5.06 2.19
N LEU A 316 -12.25 5.52 2.37
CA LEU A 316 -11.76 6.03 3.64
C LEU A 316 -11.53 7.53 3.50
N VAL A 317 -12.19 8.33 4.33
CA VAL A 317 -12.05 9.79 4.31
C VAL A 317 -10.93 10.20 5.26
N PHE A 318 -9.92 10.86 4.71
CA PHE A 318 -8.79 11.41 5.45
C PHE A 318 -9.07 12.85 5.88
N SER A 319 -8.79 13.10 7.15
CA SER A 319 -8.54 14.42 7.72
C SER A 319 -7.49 14.32 8.83
N PHE A 320 -6.76 15.40 9.10
CA PHE A 320 -5.85 15.43 10.25
C PHE A 320 -6.59 15.18 11.57
N GLU A 321 -7.84 15.60 11.70
CA GLU A 321 -8.69 15.28 12.86
C GLU A 321 -8.91 13.76 13.00
N SER A 322 -9.23 13.07 11.89
CA SER A 322 -9.38 11.61 11.89
C SER A 322 -8.08 10.89 12.24
N LEU A 323 -6.94 11.42 11.82
CA LEU A 323 -5.62 10.88 12.14
C LEU A 323 -5.26 11.13 13.62
N THR A 324 -5.58 12.30 14.19
CA THR A 324 -5.45 12.58 15.63
C THR A 324 -6.30 11.63 16.47
N MET A 325 -7.53 11.35 16.05
CA MET A 325 -8.37 10.36 16.74
C MET A 325 -7.78 8.95 16.66
N ALA A 326 -7.24 8.56 15.50
CA ALA A 326 -6.53 7.30 15.34
C ALA A 326 -5.29 7.22 16.24
N LYS A 327 -4.52 8.31 16.33
CA LYS A 327 -3.37 8.42 17.24
C LYS A 327 -3.77 8.18 18.69
N ALA A 328 -4.77 8.92 19.19
CA ALA A 328 -5.23 8.78 20.56
C ALA A 328 -5.74 7.36 20.88
N ALA A 329 -6.41 6.71 19.91
CA ALA A 329 -6.86 5.33 20.04
C ALA A 329 -5.68 4.33 20.06
N TYR A 330 -4.70 4.51 19.18
CA TYR A 330 -3.48 3.72 19.13
C TYR A 330 -2.65 3.87 20.42
N ASP A 331 -2.38 5.10 20.87
CA ASP A 331 -1.61 5.36 22.08
C ASP A 331 -2.26 4.70 23.32
N LYS A 332 -3.59 4.78 23.40
CA LYS A 332 -4.36 4.11 24.47
C LYS A 332 -4.29 2.59 24.37
N LEU A 333 -4.29 2.04 23.16
CA LEU A 333 -4.13 0.61 22.92
C LEU A 333 -2.72 0.16 23.35
N LYS A 334 -1.69 0.85 22.87
CA LYS A 334 -0.28 0.64 23.18
C LYS A 334 0.01 0.72 24.67
N ALA A 335 -0.49 1.76 25.35
CA ALA A 335 -0.31 1.92 26.81
C ALA A 335 -0.88 0.74 27.61
N LYS A 336 -2.02 0.18 27.18
CA LYS A 336 -2.58 -1.02 27.83
C LYS A 336 -1.70 -2.24 27.62
N VAL A 337 -1.15 -2.43 26.42
CA VAL A 337 -0.24 -3.53 26.11
C VAL A 337 1.05 -3.42 26.93
N ILE A 338 1.62 -2.22 27.05
CA ILE A 338 2.80 -1.96 27.92
C ILE A 338 2.48 -2.25 29.39
N ALA A 339 1.31 -1.83 29.89
CA ALA A 339 0.89 -2.13 31.26
C ALA A 339 0.74 -3.65 31.50
N LEU A 340 0.24 -4.41 30.52
CA LEU A 340 0.19 -5.88 30.59
C LEU A 340 1.60 -6.48 30.66
N LYS A 341 2.53 -6.00 29.84
CA LYS A 341 3.93 -6.43 29.84
C LYS A 341 4.61 -6.17 31.18
N ASN A 342 4.43 -4.98 31.76
CA ASN A 342 5.06 -4.58 33.02
C ASN A 342 4.46 -5.26 34.26
N SER A 343 3.20 -5.73 34.18
CA SER A 343 2.54 -6.43 35.28
C SER A 343 2.70 -7.95 35.23
N ASN A 344 3.45 -8.45 34.25
CA ASN A 344 3.63 -9.87 34.01
C ASN A 344 4.77 -10.43 34.89
N ASN A 345 4.46 -10.78 36.12
CA ASN A 345 5.43 -11.21 37.15
C ASN A 345 5.50 -12.74 37.34
N SER A 346 4.84 -13.53 36.52
CA SER A 346 4.66 -14.97 36.77
C SER A 346 4.86 -15.83 35.51
N ILE A 347 5.52 -16.98 35.70
CA ILE A 347 5.56 -18.10 34.75
C ILE A 347 4.20 -18.82 34.85
N GLU A 348 3.12 -18.14 34.49
CA GLU A 348 1.79 -18.75 34.43
C GLU A 348 1.66 -19.56 33.14
N GLN A 349 1.26 -20.84 33.27
CA GLN A 349 1.08 -21.73 32.13
C GLN A 349 -0.02 -21.21 31.19
N ILE A 350 0.22 -21.34 29.89
CA ILE A 350 -0.79 -21.11 28.85
C ILE A 350 -1.91 -22.15 29.00
N THR A 351 -3.14 -21.70 29.17
CA THR A 351 -4.34 -22.54 29.17
C THR A 351 -4.88 -22.67 27.74
N GLY A 352 -5.70 -23.69 27.47
CA GLY A 352 -6.31 -23.93 26.14
C GLY A 352 -7.31 -22.88 25.66
N LYS A 353 -7.46 -21.73 26.35
CA LYS A 353 -8.39 -20.64 25.99
C LYS A 353 -7.84 -19.71 24.89
N ILE A 354 -6.53 -19.75 24.64
CA ILE A 354 -5.89 -19.01 23.54
C ILE A 354 -6.52 -19.39 22.19
N GLU A 355 -6.78 -20.68 21.97
CA GLU A 355 -7.29 -21.20 20.70
C GLU A 355 -8.64 -20.58 20.30
N THR A 356 -9.50 -20.28 21.27
CA THR A 356 -10.77 -19.60 20.98
C THR A 356 -10.57 -18.20 20.40
N PHE A 357 -9.62 -17.43 20.92
CA PHE A 357 -9.34 -16.09 20.39
C PHE A 357 -8.59 -16.14 19.05
N LYS A 358 -7.67 -17.08 18.88
CA LYS A 358 -7.00 -17.33 17.60
C LYS A 358 -7.99 -17.68 16.50
N LEU A 359 -8.90 -18.62 16.77
CA LEU A 359 -9.95 -19.01 15.84
C LEU A 359 -10.82 -17.82 15.46
N ARG A 360 -11.30 -17.05 16.44
CA ARG A 360 -12.14 -15.88 16.18
C ARG A 360 -11.42 -14.81 15.35
N PHE A 361 -10.15 -14.56 15.62
CA PHE A 361 -9.33 -13.63 14.83
C PHE A 361 -9.19 -14.13 13.39
N LYS A 362 -8.82 -15.41 13.23
CA LYS A 362 -8.73 -16.09 11.93
C LYS A 362 -10.05 -16.00 11.16
N GLU A 363 -11.20 -16.26 11.80
CA GLU A 363 -12.52 -16.17 11.19
C GLU A 363 -12.83 -14.76 10.64
N GLN A 364 -12.41 -13.69 11.32
CA GLN A 364 -12.59 -12.33 10.80
C GLN A 364 -11.72 -12.08 9.57
N LEU A 365 -10.47 -12.59 9.57
CA LEU A 365 -9.60 -12.48 8.42
C LEU A 365 -10.11 -13.30 7.22
N GLU A 366 -10.64 -14.48 7.48
CA GLU A 366 -11.19 -15.40 6.47
C GLU A 366 -12.53 -14.93 5.88
N ASP A 367 -13.21 -13.98 6.50
CA ASP A 367 -14.44 -13.36 5.99
C ASP A 367 -14.12 -12.07 5.23
N ASP A 368 -13.60 -12.21 4.01
CA ASP A 368 -13.26 -11.09 3.11
C ASP A 368 -12.39 -10.00 3.78
N LEU A 369 -11.36 -10.41 4.53
CA LEU A 369 -10.40 -9.47 5.14
C LEU A 369 -11.06 -8.45 6.07
N ASN A 370 -11.92 -8.91 6.98
CA ASN A 370 -12.61 -8.05 7.93
C ASN A 370 -11.69 -7.58 9.07
N ILE A 371 -10.72 -6.74 8.73
CA ILE A 371 -9.66 -6.27 9.65
C ILE A 371 -10.23 -5.43 10.80
N SER A 372 -11.25 -4.60 10.54
CA SER A 372 -11.91 -3.82 11.59
C SER A 372 -12.46 -4.71 12.72
N ASN A 373 -13.05 -5.86 12.37
CA ASN A 373 -13.50 -6.83 13.36
C ASN A 373 -12.34 -7.63 13.96
N ALA A 374 -11.28 -7.92 13.19
CA ALA A 374 -10.06 -8.53 13.73
C ALA A 374 -9.41 -7.66 14.84
N ILE A 375 -9.37 -6.33 14.65
CA ILE A 375 -8.95 -5.36 15.68
C ILE A 375 -9.91 -5.37 16.89
N THR A 376 -11.20 -5.61 16.67
CA THR A 376 -12.16 -5.78 17.77
C THR A 376 -11.80 -7.00 18.63
N VAL A 377 -11.42 -8.13 18.02
CA VAL A 377 -10.94 -9.31 18.74
C VAL A 377 -9.68 -8.99 19.55
N LEU A 378 -8.74 -8.21 19.01
CA LEU A 378 -7.56 -7.73 19.75
C LEU A 378 -7.96 -6.92 21.00
N HIS A 379 -8.93 -6.00 20.89
CA HIS A 379 -9.43 -5.25 22.04
C HIS A 379 -10.08 -6.14 23.09
N GLU A 380 -10.78 -7.19 22.68
CA GLU A 380 -11.37 -8.16 23.59
C GLU A 380 -10.31 -8.99 24.32
N VAL A 381 -9.25 -9.42 23.63
CA VAL A 381 -8.10 -10.09 24.25
C VAL A 381 -7.53 -9.24 25.39
N ILE A 382 -7.28 -7.95 25.12
CA ILE A 382 -6.72 -7.03 26.13
C ILE A 382 -7.64 -6.90 27.36
N LYS A 383 -8.96 -6.81 27.13
CA LYS A 383 -9.97 -6.63 28.19
C LYS A 383 -10.38 -7.92 28.89
N SER A 384 -10.04 -9.09 28.34
CA SER A 384 -10.51 -10.38 28.81
C SER A 384 -10.13 -10.63 30.27
N SER A 385 -11.11 -11.07 31.08
CA SER A 385 -10.89 -11.52 32.46
C SER A 385 -10.59 -13.01 32.55
N ILE A 386 -10.81 -13.76 31.47
CA ILE A 386 -10.60 -15.22 31.41
C ILE A 386 -9.20 -15.61 30.97
N LEU A 387 -8.44 -14.66 30.41
CA LEU A 387 -7.04 -14.80 30.00
C LEU A 387 -6.11 -14.16 31.04
N ASN A 388 -5.00 -14.82 31.32
CA ASN A 388 -3.91 -14.22 32.09
C ASN A 388 -3.04 -13.29 31.20
N ASN A 389 -2.09 -12.57 31.81
CA ASN A 389 -1.27 -11.59 31.10
C ASN A 389 -0.34 -12.24 30.05
N ASN A 390 0.26 -13.41 30.34
CA ASN A 390 1.07 -14.15 29.38
C ASN A 390 0.27 -14.54 28.13
N GLU A 391 -0.93 -15.07 28.32
CA GLU A 391 -1.80 -15.48 27.22
C GLU A 391 -2.23 -14.28 26.36
N LYS A 392 -2.52 -13.14 26.99
CA LYS A 392 -2.83 -11.90 26.25
C LYS A 392 -1.65 -11.44 25.42
N LEU A 393 -0.45 -11.39 26.00
CA LEU A 393 0.76 -10.97 25.29
C LEU A 393 1.08 -11.91 24.13
N HIS A 394 0.93 -13.23 24.34
CA HIS A 394 1.08 -14.24 23.29
C HIS A 394 0.11 -14.02 22.13
N LEU A 395 -1.18 -13.80 22.42
CA LEU A 395 -2.20 -13.51 21.41
C LEU A 395 -1.95 -12.18 20.70
N ILE A 396 -1.53 -11.14 21.42
CA ILE A 396 -1.17 -9.86 20.81
C ILE A 396 -0.01 -10.07 19.84
N GLN A 397 1.04 -10.79 20.23
CA GLN A 397 2.17 -11.11 19.36
C GLN A 397 1.75 -11.92 18.14
N ASP A 398 0.85 -12.89 18.32
CA ASP A 398 0.31 -13.72 17.26
C ASP A 398 -0.48 -12.89 16.24
N PHE A 399 -1.37 -12.02 16.70
CA PHE A 399 -2.18 -11.15 15.84
C PHE A 399 -1.33 -10.08 15.13
N ASP A 400 -0.24 -9.63 15.76
CA ASP A 400 0.66 -8.63 15.20
C ASP A 400 1.46 -9.15 13.99
N GLN A 401 1.52 -10.48 13.78
CA GLN A 401 2.06 -11.06 12.54
C GLN A 401 1.27 -10.61 11.29
N VAL A 402 -0.02 -10.30 11.46
CA VAL A 402 -0.89 -9.78 10.41
C VAL A 402 -1.00 -8.27 10.52
N LEU A 403 -1.36 -7.76 11.70
CA LEU A 403 -1.67 -6.34 11.88
C LEU A 403 -0.43 -5.45 11.78
N CYS A 404 0.73 -5.92 12.24
CA CYS A 404 2.01 -5.21 12.30
C CYS A 404 1.89 -3.78 12.84
N LEU A 405 1.21 -3.66 13.98
CA LEU A 405 0.98 -2.44 14.73
C LEU A 405 2.07 -2.18 15.78
N ASP A 406 3.13 -3.00 15.79
CA ASP A 406 4.28 -2.89 16.69
C ASP A 406 3.86 -2.78 18.16
N LEU A 407 2.78 -3.42 18.59
CA LEU A 407 2.18 -3.17 19.91
C LEU A 407 3.06 -3.65 21.06
N LEU A 408 3.94 -4.62 20.81
CA LEU A 408 4.87 -5.17 21.80
C LEU A 408 6.30 -4.62 21.70
N LYS A 409 6.63 -3.95 20.58
CA LYS A 409 7.93 -3.29 20.42
C LYS A 409 8.07 -2.27 21.53
N ASP A 410 9.12 -2.37 22.35
CA ASP A 410 9.39 -1.27 23.27
C ASP A 410 9.60 -0.04 22.41
N VAL A 411 8.97 1.07 22.80
CA VAL A 411 9.39 2.33 22.21
C VAL A 411 10.80 2.50 22.74
N GLU A 412 11.81 2.19 21.93
CA GLU A 412 13.15 2.75 22.09
C GLU A 412 12.98 4.25 21.92
N VAL A 413 12.48 4.90 22.97
CA VAL A 413 12.75 6.30 23.16
C VAL A 413 14.15 6.33 23.72
N ASP A 414 15.13 6.10 22.85
CA ASP A 414 16.49 6.47 23.16
C ASP A 414 16.49 8.00 23.24
N PHE A 415 16.35 8.48 24.47
CA PHE A 415 16.97 9.73 24.82
C PHE A 415 18.45 9.56 24.46
N THR A 416 19.00 10.47 23.67
CA THR A 416 20.46 10.51 23.49
C THR A 416 21.13 10.62 24.86
N ASP A 417 22.38 10.18 25.01
CA ASP A 417 23.11 10.33 26.27
C ASP A 417 23.07 11.79 26.80
N GLU A 418 23.05 12.76 25.89
CA GLU A 418 22.89 14.19 26.20
C GLU A 418 21.50 14.52 26.77
N GLN A 419 20.43 13.95 26.19
CA GLN A 419 19.06 14.12 26.67
C GLN A 419 18.85 13.43 28.02
N ILE A 420 19.41 12.23 28.23
CA ILE A 420 19.35 11.53 29.52
C ILE A 420 19.97 12.42 30.59
N LYS A 421 21.18 12.93 30.33
CA LYS A 421 21.89 13.80 31.26
C LYS A 421 21.09 15.08 31.57
N TYR A 422 20.53 15.72 30.54
CA TYR A 422 19.68 16.89 30.72
C TYR A 422 18.46 16.62 31.60
N ILE A 423 17.76 15.49 31.38
CA ILE A 423 16.58 15.10 32.15
C ILE A 423 16.97 14.81 33.61
N GLU A 424 18.07 14.10 33.83
CA GLU A 424 18.56 13.79 35.19
C GLU A 424 18.97 15.05 35.96
N ASP A 425 19.61 16.01 35.29
CA ASP A 425 19.96 17.32 35.87
C ASP A 425 18.69 18.09 36.27
N LYS A 426 17.68 18.14 35.39
CA LYS A 426 16.39 18.79 35.68
C LYS A 426 15.64 18.09 36.81
N ILE A 427 15.63 16.76 36.87
CA ILE A 427 15.02 16.00 37.97
C ILE A 427 15.75 16.29 39.29
N SER A 428 17.07 16.43 39.27
CA SER A 428 17.88 16.77 40.44
C SER A 428 17.57 18.19 40.94
N LEU A 429 17.52 19.17 40.05
CA LEU A 429 17.11 20.54 40.37
C LEU A 429 15.69 20.59 40.94
N ARG A 430 14.76 19.83 40.36
CA ARG A 430 13.37 19.73 40.85
C ARG A 430 13.30 19.10 42.24
N LYS A 431 14.13 18.08 42.53
CA LYS A 431 14.23 17.49 43.87
C LYS A 431 14.75 18.50 44.89
N GLU A 432 15.74 19.30 44.52
CA GLU A 432 16.28 20.36 45.38
C GLU A 432 15.24 21.47 45.65
N ALA A 433 14.54 21.93 44.61
CA ALA A 433 13.44 22.90 44.73
C ALA A 433 12.34 22.38 45.68
N LYS A 434 11.90 21.12 45.52
CA LYS A 434 10.95 20.48 46.45
C LYS A 434 11.48 20.40 47.88
N LYS A 435 12.77 20.09 48.08
CA LYS A 435 13.42 20.04 49.41
C LYS A 435 13.44 21.41 50.09
N ASN A 436 13.69 22.47 49.31
CA ASN A 436 13.70 23.85 49.77
C ASN A 436 12.30 24.48 49.87
N LYS A 437 11.23 23.68 49.60
CA LYS A 437 9.83 24.12 49.55
C LYS A 437 9.53 25.19 48.50
N ASP A 438 10.36 25.28 47.45
CA ASP A 438 10.10 26.09 46.27
C ASP A 438 9.25 25.29 45.27
N PHE A 439 7.94 25.30 45.52
CA PHE A 439 6.99 24.58 44.67
C PHE A 439 6.78 25.24 43.30
N ALA A 440 7.04 26.55 43.19
CA ALA A 440 6.92 27.28 41.93
C ALA A 440 8.00 26.84 40.94
N GLU A 441 9.25 26.75 41.40
CA GLU A 441 10.35 26.27 40.56
C GLU A 441 10.20 24.77 40.21
N ALA A 442 9.73 23.95 41.15
CA ALA A 442 9.46 22.54 40.89
C ALA A 442 8.37 22.31 39.83
N ASP A 443 7.37 23.20 39.76
CA ASP A 443 6.30 23.15 38.76
C ASP A 443 6.75 23.74 37.41
N ARG A 444 7.60 24.77 37.44
CA ARG A 444 8.24 25.33 36.24
C ARG A 444 9.07 24.26 35.51
N ILE A 445 9.91 23.51 36.23
CA ILE A 445 10.73 22.43 35.66
C ILE A 445 9.85 21.30 35.10
N ARG A 446 8.75 20.96 35.78
CA ARG A 446 7.80 19.96 35.29
C ARG A 446 7.16 20.40 33.98
N THR A 447 6.71 21.65 33.91
CA THR A 447 6.08 22.23 32.73
C THR A 447 7.07 22.37 31.57
N GLU A 448 8.32 22.71 31.86
CA GLU A 448 9.42 22.77 30.89
C GLU A 448 9.67 21.39 30.24
N LEU A 449 9.79 20.34 31.06
CA LEU A 449 9.93 18.98 30.56
C LEU A 449 8.68 18.50 29.81
N GLU A 450 7.48 18.80 30.30
CA GLU A 450 6.23 18.45 29.62
C GLU A 450 6.12 19.14 28.24
N ALA A 451 6.58 20.39 28.11
CA ALA A 451 6.63 21.12 26.83
C ALA A 451 7.63 20.52 25.84
N GLU A 452 8.69 19.87 26.33
CA GLU A 452 9.64 19.09 25.54
C GLU A 452 9.16 17.64 25.29
N GLY A 453 7.90 17.34 25.64
CA GLY A 453 7.31 16.03 25.47
C GLY A 453 7.82 15.01 26.48
N ILE A 454 8.23 15.41 27.69
CA ILE A 454 8.75 14.53 28.75
C ILE A 454 7.85 14.65 29.98
N MET A 455 7.10 13.59 30.29
CA MET A 455 6.26 13.53 31.48
C MET A 455 7.02 12.90 32.65
N LEU A 456 7.01 13.59 33.78
CA LEU A 456 7.52 13.08 35.05
C LEU A 456 6.42 12.39 35.85
N GLU A 457 6.72 11.22 36.41
CA GLU A 457 5.85 10.45 37.29
C GLU A 457 6.53 10.26 38.65
N ASP A 458 6.00 10.91 39.69
CA ASP A 458 6.49 10.77 41.05
C ASP A 458 6.00 9.43 41.64
N THR A 459 6.90 8.46 41.86
CA THR A 459 6.59 7.14 42.44
C THR A 459 7.24 6.95 43.82
N ARG A 460 6.87 5.89 44.56
CA ARG A 460 7.49 5.54 45.85
C ARG A 460 9.00 5.22 45.74
N GLU A 461 9.44 4.77 44.57
CA GLU A 461 10.83 4.38 44.29
C GLU A 461 11.67 5.55 43.73
N GLY A 462 11.03 6.69 43.42
CA GLY A 462 11.68 7.85 42.82
C GLY A 462 10.86 8.48 41.69
N VAL A 463 11.46 9.47 41.03
CA VAL A 463 10.85 10.12 39.85
C VAL A 463 11.16 9.27 38.63
N LYS A 464 10.13 8.70 38.01
CA LYS A 464 10.22 8.07 36.68
C LYS A 464 9.90 9.14 35.63
N TYR A 465 10.38 8.95 34.40
CA TYR A 465 10.08 9.84 33.28
C TYR A 465 9.81 9.04 32.02
N LYS A 466 9.01 9.60 31.11
CA LYS A 466 8.69 9.02 29.80
C LYS A 466 8.48 10.13 28.78
N ARG A 467 8.80 9.88 27.51
CA ARG A 467 8.37 10.77 26.43
C ARG A 467 6.86 10.60 26.19
N VAL A 468 6.16 11.68 25.85
CA VAL A 468 4.70 11.76 25.68
C VAL A 468 4.34 12.16 24.27
#